data_AF-A0A661AGQ2-F1
#
_entry.id   AF-A0A661AGQ2-F1
#
_cell.length_a   1.000
_cell.length_b   1.000
_cell.length_c   1.000
_cell.angle_alpha   90.00
_cell.angle_beta   90.00
_cell.angle_gamma   90.00
#
_symmetry.space_group_name_H-M   'P 1'
#
loop_
_entity.id
_entity.type
_entity.pdbx_description
1 polymer ?
#
loop_
_entity_poly.entity_id
_entity_poly.type
_entity_poly.pdbx_seq_one_letter_code
_entity_poly.pdbx_strand_id
1 'polypeptide(L)' 'SVEANAQKRAEEARLRFVEPVYVEFIDGYYKVRVGDFLTREEAEACKERAKSFGYYDAFIVECEISP' A
#
# COMPACT_ATOMS: atom_id res chain seq x y z
N SER A 1 -16.09 1.22 11.30
CA SER A 1 -15.04 0.43 11.99
C SER A 1 -13.68 0.84 11.46
N VAL A 2 -12.59 0.43 12.12
CA VAL A 2 -11.21 0.67 11.62
C VAL A 2 -10.99 0.04 10.24
N GLU A 3 -11.61 -1.12 10.00
CA GLU A 3 -11.64 -1.80 8.70
C GLU A 3 -12.31 -0.95 7.61
N ALA A 4 -13.51 -0.42 7.85
CA ALA A 4 -14.22 0.41 6.88
C ALA A 4 -13.43 1.69 6.53
N ASN A 5 -12.69 2.24 7.50
CA ASN A 5 -11.80 3.38 7.25
C ASN A 5 -10.62 2.97 6.36
N ALA A 6 -9.99 1.82 6.63
CA ALA A 6 -8.91 1.29 5.79
C ALA A 6 -9.41 1.02 4.35
N GLN A 7 -10.62 0.46 4.20
CA GLN A 7 -11.22 0.23 2.90
C GLN A 7 -11.45 1.51 2.11
N LYS A 8 -11.99 2.56 2.76
CA LYS A 8 -12.15 3.87 2.13
C LYS A 8 -10.81 4.48 1.69
N ARG A 9 -9.76 4.35 2.52
CA ARG A 9 -8.40 4.80 2.17
C ARG A 9 -7.83 4.01 0.99
N ALA A 10 -8.08 2.70 0.93
CA ALA A 10 -7.68 1.86 -0.19
C ALA A 10 -8.40 2.26 -1.49
N GLU A 11 -9.69 2.60 -1.44
CA GLU A 11 -10.42 3.13 -2.60
C GLU A 11 -9.82 4.43 -3.14
N GLU A 12 -9.48 5.37 -2.25
CA GLU A 12 -8.82 6.61 -2.66
C GLU A 12 -7.43 6.37 -3.27
N ALA A 13 -6.68 5.40 -2.72
CA ALA A 13 -5.38 5.00 -3.27
C ALA A 13 -5.55 4.32 -4.65
N ARG A 14 -6.58 3.50 -4.88
CA ARG A 14 -6.87 2.90 -6.18
C ARG A 14 -7.12 3.92 -7.30
N LEU A 15 -7.49 5.15 -6.96
CA LEU A 15 -7.63 6.24 -7.93
C LEU A 15 -6.29 6.88 -8.33
N ARG A 16 -5.21 6.60 -7.59
CA ARG A 16 -3.89 7.24 -7.72
C ARG A 16 -2.78 6.27 -8.14
N PHE A 17 -2.93 4.99 -7.82
CA PHE A 17 -1.99 3.93 -8.15
C PHE A 17 -2.55 3.02 -9.24
N VAL A 18 -1.67 2.61 -10.15
CA VAL A 18 -2.00 1.60 -11.17
C VAL A 18 -1.75 0.18 -10.66
N GLU A 19 -0.88 0.06 -9.65
CA GLU A 19 -0.56 -1.18 -8.99
C GLU A 19 -1.72 -1.67 -8.11
N PRO A 20 -1.76 -2.97 -7.78
CA PRO A 20 -2.74 -3.51 -6.85
C PRO A 20 -2.75 -2.72 -5.54
N VAL A 21 -3.94 -2.46 -5.02
CA VAL A 21 -4.11 -1.84 -3.70
C VAL A 21 -5.11 -2.68 -2.93
N TYR A 22 -4.73 -3.11 -1.74
CA TYR A 22 -5.56 -3.98 -0.90
C TYR A 22 -5.43 -3.64 0.58
N VAL A 23 -6.40 -4.09 1.36
CA VAL A 23 -6.36 -4.01 2.82
C VAL A 23 -5.97 -5.38 3.35
N GLU A 24 -4.96 -5.40 4.20
CA GLU A 24 -4.49 -6.61 4.88
C GLU A 24 -4.64 -6.42 6.40
N PHE A 25 -5.20 -7.43 7.08
CA PHE A 25 -5.24 -7.45 8.53
C PHE A 25 -4.01 -8.18 9.08
N ILE A 26 -3.08 -7.43 9.67
CA ILE A 26 -1.81 -7.95 10.19
C ILE A 26 -1.44 -7.23 11.48
N ASP A 27 -0.96 -7.99 12.46
CA ASP A 27 -0.59 -7.52 13.81
C ASP A 27 -1.69 -6.71 14.53
N GLY A 28 -2.95 -7.03 14.25
CA GLY A 28 -4.10 -6.31 14.84
C GLY A 28 -4.47 -5.00 14.14
N TYR A 29 -3.83 -4.67 13.01
CA TYR A 29 -4.10 -3.46 12.24
C TYR A 29 -4.61 -3.80 10.84
N TYR A 30 -5.51 -2.97 10.32
CA TYR A 30 -5.90 -2.97 8.91
C TYR A 30 -4.94 -2.05 8.15
N LYS A 31 -3.95 -2.63 7.48
CA LYS A 31 -2.94 -1.90 6.70
C LYS A 31 -3.39 -1.80 5.24
N VAL A 32 -3.26 -0.62 4.66
CA VAL A 32 -3.43 -0.43 3.21
C VAL A 32 -2.09 -0.68 2.54
N ARG A 33 -2.04 -1.67 1.65
CA ARG A 33 -0.85 -2.06 0.87
C ARG A 33 -1.01 -1.62 -0.58
N VAL A 34 0.11 -1.35 -1.24
CA VAL A 34 0.19 -0.96 -2.65
C VAL A 34 1.31 -1.73 -3.32
N GLY A 35 1.01 -2.31 -4.48
CA GLY A 35 1.92 -3.15 -5.24
C GLY A 35 2.03 -4.56 -4.69
N ASP A 36 2.96 -5.28 -5.29
CA ASP A 36 3.47 -6.61 -4.93
C ASP A 36 4.79 -6.70 -5.70
N PHE A 37 5.75 -5.85 -5.30
CA PHE A 37 6.97 -5.59 -6.08
C PHE A 37 7.99 -6.70 -5.89
N LEU A 38 8.52 -7.22 -7.00
CA LEU A 38 9.53 -8.27 -6.97
C LEU A 38 10.93 -7.75 -6.63
N THR A 39 11.16 -6.44 -6.85
CA THR A 39 12.44 -5.80 -6.59
C THR A 39 12.32 -4.64 -5.62
N ARG A 40 13.40 -4.39 -4.88
CA ARG A 40 13.46 -3.27 -3.95
C ARG A 40 13.39 -1.93 -4.68
N GLU A 41 13.97 -1.87 -5.88
CA GLU A 41 14.03 -0.67 -6.72
C GLU A 41 12.63 -0.23 -7.16
N GLU A 42 11.77 -1.16 -7.56
CA GLU A 42 10.37 -0.88 -7.90
C GLU A 42 9.58 -0.39 -6.68
N ALA A 43 9.78 -1.03 -5.52
CA ALA A 43 9.15 -0.63 -4.27
C ALA A 43 9.58 0.78 -3.82
N GLU A 44 10.86 1.12 -3.98
CA GLU A 44 11.40 2.46 -3.71
C GLU A 44 10.78 3.51 -4.64
N ALA A 45 10.68 3.22 -5.94
CA ALA A 45 10.02 4.12 -6.88
C ALA A 45 8.55 4.36 -6.51
N CYS A 46 7.81 3.31 -6.13
CA CYS A 46 6.43 3.45 -5.68
C CYS A 46 6.30 4.24 -4.37
N LYS A 47 7.20 4.02 -3.40
CA LYS A 47 7.22 4.76 -2.12
C LYS A 47 7.39 6.26 -2.37
N GLU A 48 8.32 6.67 -3.23
CA GLU A 48 8.54 8.10 -3.51
C GLU A 48 7.33 8.74 -4.23
N ARG A 49 6.65 8.01 -5.12
CA ARG A 49 5.36 8.45 -5.67
C ARG A 49 4.27 8.52 -4.60
N ALA A 50 4.21 7.58 -3.68
CA ALA A 50 3.23 7.62 -2.59
C ALA A 50 3.41 8.86 -1.73
N LYS A 51 4.65 9.22 -1.40
CA LYS A 51 4.96 10.46 -0.70
C LYS A 51 4.56 11.69 -1.50
N SER A 52 4.77 11.73 -2.82
CA SER A 52 4.35 12.86 -3.65
C SER A 52 2.82 13.02 -3.72
N PHE A 53 2.06 11.94 -3.51
CA PHE A 53 0.61 11.97 -3.34
C PHE A 53 0.14 12.35 -1.92
N GLY A 54 1.06 12.56 -0.98
CA GLY A 54 0.76 12.95 0.39
C GLY A 54 0.72 11.79 1.40
N TYR A 55 1.11 10.57 1.01
CA TYR A 55 1.29 9.45 1.93
C TYR A 55 2.71 9.49 2.52
N TYR A 56 3.00 10.51 3.33
CA TYR A 56 4.37 10.80 3.80
C TYR A 56 4.97 9.70 4.67
N ASP A 57 4.14 8.97 5.40
CA ASP A 57 4.54 7.86 6.27
C ASP A 57 4.64 6.53 5.53
N ALA A 58 4.58 6.51 4.19
CA ALA A 58 4.71 5.28 3.42
C ALA A 58 6.11 4.66 3.59
N PHE A 59 6.15 3.36 3.87
CA PHE A 59 7.38 2.57 4.05
C PHE A 59 7.26 1.22 3.33
N ILE A 60 8.41 0.64 3.00
CA ILE A 60 8.51 -0.66 2.33
C ILE A 60 8.54 -1.76 3.39
N VAL A 61 7.83 -2.85 3.12
CA VAL A 61 7.82 -4.07 3.93
C VAL A 61 8.15 -5.23 3.01
N GLU A 62 9.13 -6.05 3.40
CA GLU A 62 9.42 -7.32 2.71
C GLU A 62 8.35 -8.35 3.08
N CYS A 63 7.80 -9.04 2.08
CA CYS A 63 6.81 -10.09 2.25
C CYS A 63 6.91 -11.13 1.13
N GLU A 64 6.37 -12.32 1.38
CA GLU A 64 6.16 -13.30 0.32
C GLU A 64 4.98 -12.87 -0.55
N ILE A 65 5.20 -12.79 -1.86
CA ILE A 65 4.17 -12.46 -2.84
C ILE A 65 3.60 -13.77 -3.37
N SER A 66 2.30 -13.95 -3.21
CA SER A 66 1.57 -15.07 -3.84
C SER A 66 1.06 -14.61 -5.21
N PRO A 67 1.42 -15.29 -6.31
CA PRO A 67 0.93 -14.98 -7.67
C PRO A 67 -0.58 -15.16 -7.84
#